data_AF-A0A554PS80-F1
#
_entry.id   AF-A0A554PS80-F1
#
_cell.length_a   1.000
_cell.length_b   1.000
_cell.length_c   1.000
_cell.angle_alpha   90.00
_cell.angle_beta   90.00
_cell.angle_gamma   90.00
#
_symmetry.space_group_name_H-M   'P 1'
#
loop_
_entity.id
_entity.type
_entity.pdbx_description
1 polymer ?
#
loop_
_entity_poly.entity_id
_entity_poly.type
_entity_poly.pdbx_seq_one_letter_code
_entity_poly.pdbx_strand_id
1 'polypeptide(L)'
;MKKKILGVFGLSLLTLSGCEIAAAFSVFSVPSDDPLVIKMLPAVRQVCPGLDKYSQEFERVRVEENFRTSILFDVPESASIPDAYKAGGHTCYIEIDSKGRSIFIEKLACKSICLDQLETPDGQLKIDLPQASG
;
A
#
# COMPACT_ATOMS: atom_id res chain seq x y z
N MET A 1 -6.10 -75.90 -6.34
CA MET A 1 -7.45 -75.40 -6.68
C MET A 1 -7.39 -73.88 -6.83
N LYS A 2 -7.96 -73.34 -7.92
CA LYS A 2 -8.00 -71.91 -8.26
C LYS A 2 -9.00 -71.16 -7.36
N LYS A 3 -8.72 -69.89 -7.04
CA LYS A 3 -9.73 -68.82 -7.03
C LYS A 3 -9.03 -67.46 -7.22
N LYS A 4 -9.30 -66.85 -8.38
CA LYS A 4 -8.96 -65.47 -8.73
C LYS A 4 -9.97 -64.56 -8.05
N ILE A 5 -9.54 -63.45 -7.47
CA ILE A 5 -10.41 -62.30 -7.21
C ILE A 5 -9.73 -61.09 -7.83
N LEU A 6 -10.40 -60.62 -8.88
CA LEU A 6 -10.16 -59.41 -9.63
C LEU A 6 -10.89 -58.29 -8.86
N GLY A 7 -10.16 -57.25 -8.47
CA GLY A 7 -10.73 -56.08 -7.79
C GLY A 7 -10.08 -54.81 -8.32
N VAL A 8 -10.64 -54.28 -9.40
CA VAL A 8 -10.35 -52.94 -9.90
C VAL A 8 -11.23 -51.96 -9.13
N PHE A 9 -10.62 -51.15 -8.29
CA PHE A 9 -11.11 -49.86 -7.78
C PHE A 9 -9.91 -48.93 -7.94
N GLY A 10 -9.89 -47.91 -8.81
CA GLY A 10 -10.96 -46.99 -9.11
C GLY A 10 -10.88 -45.81 -8.12
N LEU A 11 -10.34 -44.68 -8.61
CA LEU A 11 -10.49 -43.32 -8.08
C LEU A 11 -9.70 -42.93 -6.81
N SER A 12 -8.70 -42.07 -6.98
CA SER A 12 -8.89 -40.62 -6.74
C SER A 12 -7.58 -39.85 -7.00
N LEU A 13 -7.51 -39.22 -8.17
CA LEU A 13 -6.63 -38.08 -8.41
C LEU A 13 -7.36 -36.84 -7.90
N LEU A 14 -6.91 -36.28 -6.78
CA LEU A 14 -7.22 -34.91 -6.38
C LEU A 14 -5.90 -34.25 -6.01
N THR A 15 -5.10 -33.91 -7.02
CA THR A 15 -4.04 -32.92 -6.85
C THR A 15 -4.74 -31.58 -6.63
N LEU A 16 -4.83 -31.17 -5.37
CA LEU A 16 -5.10 -29.79 -4.98
C LEU A 16 -3.98 -28.92 -5.56
N SER A 17 -4.13 -28.52 -6.82
CA SER A 17 -3.42 -27.36 -7.37
C SER A 17 -4.06 -26.15 -6.74
N GLY A 18 -3.69 -25.87 -5.49
CA GLY A 18 -3.82 -24.56 -4.90
C GLY A 18 -2.93 -23.63 -5.70
N CYS A 19 -3.45 -23.10 -6.79
CA CYS A 19 -2.93 -21.89 -7.38
C CYS A 19 -3.29 -20.81 -6.35
N GLU A 20 -2.41 -20.59 -5.37
CA GLU A 20 -2.41 -19.33 -4.64
C GLU A 20 -2.28 -18.25 -5.71
N ILE A 21 -3.40 -17.59 -5.99
CA ILE A 21 -3.39 -16.34 -6.72
C ILE A 21 -2.64 -15.39 -5.80
N ALA A 22 -1.32 -15.38 -5.92
CA ALA A 22 -0.49 -14.34 -5.37
C ALA A 22 -1.01 -13.06 -6.02
N ALA A 23 -1.87 -12.34 -5.30
CA ALA A 23 -2.25 -10.99 -5.68
C ALA A 23 -0.94 -10.27 -5.98
N ALA A 24 -0.77 -9.83 -7.23
CA ALA A 24 0.45 -9.15 -7.63
C ALA A 24 0.58 -7.92 -6.72
N PHE A 25 1.56 -7.96 -5.81
CA PHE A 25 1.84 -6.84 -4.93
C PHE A 25 2.23 -5.65 -5.79
N SER A 26 1.34 -4.67 -5.84
CA SER A 26 1.55 -3.44 -6.57
C SER A 26 2.40 -2.50 -5.72
N VAL A 27 3.41 -1.91 -6.35
CA VAL A 27 4.34 -0.99 -5.70
C VAL A 27 3.83 0.43 -5.93
N PHE A 28 3.63 1.19 -4.85
CA PHE A 28 3.32 2.60 -4.96
C PHE A 28 4.49 3.33 -5.64
N SER A 29 4.16 4.10 -6.67
CA SER A 29 5.13 4.84 -7.46
C SER A 29 4.66 6.26 -7.63
N VAL A 30 5.61 7.20 -7.67
CA VAL A 30 5.33 8.62 -7.83
C VAL A 30 6.13 9.10 -9.03
N PRO A 31 5.47 9.52 -10.13
CA PRO A 31 6.19 10.12 -11.25
C PRO A 31 6.77 11.47 -10.80
N SER A 32 8.09 11.55 -10.70
CA SER A 32 8.78 12.76 -10.22
C SER A 32 10.25 12.76 -10.61
N ASP A 33 10.76 13.95 -10.90
CA ASP A 33 12.20 14.24 -11.03
C ASP A 33 12.78 14.89 -9.75
N ASP A 34 11.97 15.06 -8.69
CA ASP A 34 12.42 15.62 -7.41
C ASP A 34 13.37 14.62 -6.72
N PRO A 35 14.64 15.00 -6.48
CA PRO A 35 15.64 14.10 -5.90
C PRO A 35 15.31 13.69 -4.46
N LEU A 36 14.62 14.53 -3.69
CA LEU A 36 14.15 14.19 -2.35
C LEU A 36 13.09 13.09 -2.42
N VAL A 37 12.11 13.23 -3.32
CA VAL A 37 11.05 12.21 -3.49
C VAL A 37 11.64 10.90 -3.99
N ILE A 38 12.46 10.92 -5.04
CA ILE A 38 13.13 9.73 -5.58
C ILE A 38 13.90 8.99 -4.49
N LYS A 39 14.67 9.74 -3.69
CA LYS A 39 15.49 9.17 -2.62
C LYS A 39 14.65 8.62 -1.46
N MET A 40 13.61 9.33 -1.06
CA MET A 40 12.88 9.01 0.19
C MET A 40 11.68 8.10 -0.01
N LEU A 41 11.13 8.00 -1.22
CA LEU A 41 9.95 7.17 -1.51
C LEU A 41 10.04 5.73 -0.97
N PRO A 42 11.18 5.02 -1.07
CA PRO A 42 11.31 3.69 -0.46
C PRO A 42 11.09 3.69 1.06
N ALA A 43 11.66 4.65 1.77
CA ALA A 43 11.52 4.78 3.22
C ALA A 43 10.09 5.21 3.62
N VAL A 44 9.47 6.10 2.83
CA VAL A 44 8.06 6.51 3.02
C VAL A 44 7.13 5.30 2.91
N ARG A 45 7.32 4.47 1.88
CA ARG A 45 6.52 3.24 1.68
C ARG A 45 6.73 2.23 2.80
N GLN A 46 7.93 2.13 3.36
CA GLN A 46 8.21 1.26 4.49
C GLN A 46 7.42 1.64 5.74
N VAL A 47 7.23 2.94 6.01
CA VAL A 47 6.48 3.41 7.19
C VAL A 47 4.99 3.62 6.93
N CYS A 48 4.59 3.68 5.66
CA CYS A 48 3.20 3.75 5.22
C CYS A 48 2.81 2.51 4.39
N PRO A 49 2.62 1.33 5.02
CA PRO A 49 2.36 0.08 4.32
C PRO A 49 1.11 0.13 3.43
N GLY A 50 0.11 0.95 3.77
CA GLY A 50 -1.09 1.05 2.94
C GLY A 50 -0.86 1.77 1.61
N LEU A 51 0.26 2.46 1.42
CA LEU A 51 0.61 3.01 0.10
C LEU A 51 0.74 1.89 -0.94
N ASP A 52 1.51 0.84 -0.63
CA ASP A 52 1.67 -0.28 -1.55
C ASP A 52 0.37 -1.08 -1.65
N LYS A 53 -0.29 -1.35 -0.51
CA LYS A 53 -1.53 -2.13 -0.45
C LYS A 53 -2.65 -1.58 -1.33
N TYR A 54 -2.82 -0.25 -1.35
CA TYR A 54 -3.88 0.43 -2.09
C TYR A 54 -3.39 1.16 -3.33
N SER A 55 -2.14 0.90 -3.76
CA SER A 55 -1.49 1.65 -4.83
C SER A 55 -2.26 1.70 -6.15
N GLN A 56 -3.01 0.64 -6.49
CA GLN A 56 -3.82 0.57 -7.72
C GLN A 56 -5.12 1.39 -7.63
N GLU A 57 -5.53 1.78 -6.43
CA GLU A 57 -6.76 2.56 -6.18
C GLU A 57 -6.51 4.06 -6.23
N PHE A 58 -5.26 4.50 -6.34
CA PHE A 58 -4.89 5.91 -6.31
C PHE A 58 -4.84 6.53 -7.70
N GLU A 59 -5.38 7.74 -7.81
CA GLU A 59 -5.39 8.53 -9.04
C GLU A 59 -4.55 9.80 -8.90
N ARG A 60 -4.17 10.39 -10.05
CA ARG A 60 -3.47 11.69 -10.16
C ARG A 60 -2.29 11.85 -9.18
N VAL A 61 -1.52 10.76 -9.03
CA VAL A 61 -0.33 10.72 -8.18
C VAL A 61 0.70 11.70 -8.71
N ARG A 62 1.17 12.63 -7.85
CA ARG A 62 2.06 13.73 -8.25
C ARG A 62 2.86 14.27 -7.08
N VAL A 63 3.83 15.12 -7.39
CA VAL A 63 4.59 15.91 -6.41
C VAL A 63 4.22 17.38 -6.55
N GLU A 64 4.00 18.03 -5.42
CA GLU A 64 3.86 19.49 -5.35
C GLU A 64 4.90 20.06 -4.38
N GLU A 65 5.60 21.10 -4.83
CA GLU A 65 6.51 21.89 -4.01
C GLU A 65 5.82 23.20 -3.63
N ASN A 66 5.27 23.25 -2.42
CA ASN A 66 4.74 24.49 -1.84
C ASN A 66 5.62 24.89 -0.65
N PHE A 67 5.08 24.84 0.57
CA PHE A 67 5.85 25.05 1.80
C PHE A 67 6.79 23.87 2.12
N ARG A 68 6.42 22.67 1.68
CA ARG A 68 7.19 21.42 1.76
C ARG A 68 6.95 20.61 0.50
N THR A 69 7.93 19.81 0.11
CA THR A 69 7.77 18.76 -0.90
C THR A 69 6.72 17.76 -0.44
N SER A 70 5.64 17.63 -1.21
CA SER A 70 4.51 16.79 -0.85
C SER A 70 4.20 15.80 -1.96
N ILE A 71 4.00 14.54 -1.60
CA ILE A 71 3.42 13.52 -2.48
C ILE A 71 1.90 13.60 -2.33
N LEU A 72 1.21 13.78 -3.44
CA LEU A 72 -0.24 13.83 -3.49
C LEU A 72 -0.78 12.66 -4.30
N PHE A 73 -1.94 12.17 -3.88
CA PHE A 73 -2.73 11.22 -4.63
C PHE A 73 -4.20 11.37 -4.27
N ASP A 74 -5.07 11.07 -5.22
CA ASP A 74 -6.51 11.10 -5.03
C ASP A 74 -7.05 9.71 -4.81
N VAL A 75 -8.03 9.62 -3.91
CA VAL A 75 -8.77 8.40 -3.65
C VAL A 75 -10.16 8.60 -4.25
N PRO A 76 -10.49 7.97 -5.40
CA PRO A 76 -11.82 8.08 -5.97
C PRO A 76 -12.86 7.49 -5.02
N GLU A 77 -14.12 7.93 -5.14
CA GLU A 77 -15.21 7.39 -4.31
C GLU A 77 -15.42 5.87 -4.50
N SER A 78 -15.03 5.35 -5.67
CA SER A 78 -15.11 3.93 -6.01
C SER A 78 -13.92 3.09 -5.54
N ALA A 79 -12.95 3.67 -4.83
CA ALA A 79 -11.75 2.97 -4.38
C ALA A 79 -12.10 1.81 -3.44
N SER A 80 -11.44 0.67 -3.61
CA SER A 80 -11.59 -0.52 -2.76
C SER A 80 -10.80 -0.40 -1.44
N ILE A 81 -10.94 0.74 -0.75
CA ILE A 81 -10.34 1.05 0.56
C ILE A 81 -11.43 0.92 1.63
N PRO A 82 -11.14 0.39 2.84
CA PRO A 82 -12.16 0.24 3.87
C PRO A 82 -12.97 1.52 4.12
N ASP A 83 -14.29 1.44 4.01
CA ASP A 83 -15.20 2.59 4.20
C ASP A 83 -14.99 3.29 5.55
N ALA A 84 -14.58 2.52 6.57
CA ALA A 84 -14.28 3.05 7.89
C ALA A 84 -13.13 4.07 7.90
N TYR A 85 -12.21 4.01 6.92
CA TYR A 85 -11.15 5.01 6.74
C TYR A 85 -11.70 6.33 6.19
N LYS A 86 -12.92 6.32 5.60
CA LYS A 86 -13.59 7.47 4.99
C LYS A 86 -12.68 8.19 3.99
N ALA A 87 -11.99 7.42 3.15
CA ALA A 87 -11.00 7.97 2.22
C ALA A 87 -11.54 8.31 0.83
N GLY A 88 -12.64 7.67 0.40
CA GLY A 88 -13.26 7.95 -0.89
C GLY A 88 -13.60 9.43 -1.07
N GLY A 89 -13.23 9.99 -2.23
CA GLY A 89 -13.45 11.39 -2.59
C GLY A 89 -12.40 12.36 -2.02
N HIS A 90 -11.38 11.89 -1.32
CA HIS A 90 -10.36 12.75 -0.73
C HIS A 90 -9.03 12.75 -1.50
N THR A 91 -8.39 13.93 -1.56
CA THR A 91 -6.98 14.07 -1.89
C THR A 91 -6.13 13.91 -0.63
N CYS A 92 -5.14 13.02 -0.70
CA CYS A 92 -4.16 12.79 0.33
C CYS A 92 -2.83 13.49 0.07
N TYR A 93 -2.19 13.90 1.16
CA TYR A 93 -0.95 14.66 1.19
C TYR A 93 0.01 13.99 2.16
N ILE A 94 1.18 13.62 1.68
CA ILE A 94 2.30 13.16 2.49
C ILE A 94 3.43 14.16 2.31
N GLU A 95 3.63 15.01 3.31
CA GLU A 95 4.70 16.01 3.28
C GLU A 95 6.00 15.38 3.76
N ILE A 96 7.06 15.54 2.98
CA ILE A 96 8.40 15.12 3.38
C ILE A 96 9.11 16.34 3.99
N ASP A 97 9.73 16.16 5.16
CA ASP A 97 10.56 17.22 5.71
C ASP A 97 11.74 17.54 4.78
N SER A 98 12.25 18.78 4.83
CA SER A 98 13.30 19.24 3.91
C SER A 98 14.63 18.50 4.03
N LYS A 99 14.80 17.66 5.07
CA LYS A 99 15.98 16.83 5.30
C LYS A 99 15.73 15.36 4.99
N GLY A 100 14.52 14.97 4.58
CA GLY A 100 14.11 13.57 4.39
C GLY A 100 14.17 12.74 5.67
N ARG A 101 13.94 13.33 6.86
CA ARG A 101 14.02 12.57 8.13
C ARG A 101 12.67 12.16 8.68
N SER A 102 11.61 12.88 8.33
CA SER A 102 10.25 12.58 8.77
C SER A 102 9.26 12.90 7.66
N ILE A 103 8.08 12.28 7.75
CA ILE A 103 6.88 12.68 7.00
C ILE A 103 5.82 13.26 7.93
N PHE A 104 4.93 14.07 7.35
CA PHE A 104 3.77 14.62 8.02
C PHE A 104 2.49 14.32 7.22
N ILE A 105 1.43 13.92 7.94
CA ILE A 105 0.10 13.64 7.36
C ILE A 105 -0.96 14.24 8.27
N GLU A 106 -1.75 15.18 7.75
CA GLU A 106 -2.77 15.89 8.55
C GLU A 106 -4.14 15.20 8.52
N LYS A 107 -4.62 14.85 7.32
CA LYS A 107 -5.98 14.32 7.13
C LYS A 107 -6.12 12.91 7.70
N LEU A 108 -7.18 12.70 8.48
CA LEU A 108 -7.50 11.43 9.14
C LEU A 108 -7.50 10.25 8.16
N ALA A 109 -8.25 10.35 7.06
CA ALA A 109 -8.33 9.31 6.04
C ALA A 109 -6.96 8.92 5.46
N CYS A 110 -6.06 9.89 5.30
CA CYS A 110 -4.73 9.66 4.76
C CYS A 110 -3.79 9.01 5.78
N LYS A 111 -3.98 9.31 7.07
CA LYS A 111 -3.31 8.58 8.15
C LYS A 111 -3.76 7.13 8.18
N SER A 112 -5.07 6.89 8.04
CA SER A 112 -5.63 5.54 8.01
C SER A 112 -5.13 4.73 6.82
N ILE A 113 -5.05 5.35 5.64
CA ILE A 113 -4.40 4.74 4.48
C ILE A 113 -2.93 4.47 4.77
N CYS A 114 -2.13 5.48 5.17
CA CYS A 114 -0.70 5.29 5.39
C CYS A 114 -0.45 4.12 6.35
N LEU A 115 -1.09 4.12 7.52
CA LEU A 115 -0.88 3.12 8.57
C LEU A 115 -1.59 1.80 8.31
N ASP A 116 -2.50 1.74 7.33
CA ASP A 116 -3.45 0.66 7.12
C ASP A 116 -4.23 0.31 8.41
N GLN A 117 -4.75 1.33 9.08
CA GLN A 117 -5.41 1.22 10.39
C GLN A 117 -6.60 2.17 10.50
N LEU A 118 -7.66 1.71 11.17
CA LEU A 118 -8.81 2.56 11.49
C LEU A 118 -8.44 3.62 12.54
N GLU A 119 -7.84 3.16 13.64
CA GLU A 119 -7.43 4.02 14.74
C GLU A 119 -6.11 4.71 14.39
N THR A 120 -6.10 6.03 14.39
CA THR A 120 -4.89 6.83 14.14
C THR A 120 -4.78 7.95 15.17
N PRO A 121 -3.55 8.45 15.44
CA PRO A 121 -3.37 9.55 16.40
C PRO A 121 -4.15 10.79 16.00
N ASP A 122 -4.65 11.54 16.98
CA ASP A 122 -5.26 12.86 16.75
C ASP A 122 -4.23 13.87 16.21
N GLY A 123 -4.73 14.90 15.52
CA GLY A 123 -3.88 15.95 14.95
C GLY A 123 -2.99 15.48 13.81
N GLN A 124 -1.89 16.21 13.59
CA GLN A 124 -0.91 15.88 12.55
C GLN A 124 -0.09 14.65 12.97
N LEU A 125 -0.09 13.62 12.12
CA LEU A 125 0.80 12.48 12.28
C LEU A 125 2.19 12.86 11.79
N LYS A 126 3.20 12.63 12.62
CA LYS A 126 4.61 12.71 12.26
C LYS A 126 5.23 11.32 12.40
N ILE A 127 5.88 10.83 11.36
CA ILE A 127 6.61 9.56 11.40
C ILE A 127 8.06 9.82 10.99
N ASP A 128 9.01 9.32 11.78
CA ASP A 128 10.43 9.38 11.42
C ASP A 128 10.75 8.29 10.40
N LEU A 129 11.45 8.68 9.34
CA LEU A 129 11.84 7.80 8.25
C LEU A 129 13.14 7.06 8.60
N PRO A 130 13.21 5.75 8.30
CA PRO A 130 14.47 5.03 8.37
C PRO A 130 15.46 5.70 7.42
N GLN A 131 16.65 5.99 7.92
CA GLN A 131 17.70 6.59 7.11
C GLN A 131 18.15 5.56 6.08
N ALA A 132 18.17 5.94 4.80
CA ALA A 132 18.72 5.09 3.76
C ALA A 132 20.19 4.80 4.09
N SER A 133 20.50 3.55 4.41
CA SER A 133 21.88 3.06 4.48
C SER A 133 22.47 3.20 3.08
N GLY A 134 23.40 4.15 2.95
CA GLY A 134 24.10 4.46 1.69
C GLY A 134 24.99 3.34 1.20
#